data_AF-A0A6M0S4Q0-F1
#
_entry.id   AF-A0A6M0S4Q0-F1
#
_cell.length_a   1.000
_cell.length_b   1.000
_cell.length_c   1.000
_cell.angle_alpha   90.00
_cell.angle_beta   90.00
_cell.angle_gamma   90.00
#
_symmetry.space_group_name_H-M   'P 1'
#
loop_
_entity.id
_entity.type
_entity.pdbx_description
1 polymer ?
#
loop_
_entity_poly.entity_id
_entity_poly.type
_entity_poly.pdbx_seq_one_letter_code
_entity_poly.pdbx_strand_id
1 'polypeptide(L)'
;MFCPKHPQESLLIGELVDGLKASNCPTCSGSWIAPEDYQSWQATQTDPSLRIDDLTLPINQDIDYQPARYDNRAGLCPSCGFYLVRSRINLQKVAFFLERCPACKGVWCDAGEWDVLSELGLSAYIPVLFTDEWQSRVRVAEAELREQVATAEKLGPEIAERLFELATLLENHPNGDFGVAYLMRRFEK
;
A
#
# COMPACT_ATOMS: atom_id res chain seq x y z
N MET A 1 -14.37 7.93 22.96
CA MET A 1 -13.73 8.15 21.64
C MET A 1 -14.80 7.99 20.57
N PHE A 2 -14.85 8.86 19.57
CA PHE A 2 -15.86 8.80 18.49
C PHE A 2 -15.21 8.35 17.18
N CYS A 3 -16.00 7.73 16.31
CA CYS A 3 -15.53 7.28 15.00
C CYS A 3 -15.15 8.48 14.11
N PRO A 4 -13.97 8.47 13.45
CA PRO A 4 -13.56 9.55 12.54
C PRO A 4 -14.48 9.72 11.34
N LYS A 5 -15.11 8.62 10.88
CA LYS A 5 -16.02 8.60 9.73
C LYS A 5 -17.49 8.80 10.11
N HIS A 6 -17.84 8.50 11.36
CA HIS A 6 -19.18 8.66 11.94
C HIS A 6 -19.06 9.39 13.30
N PRO A 7 -18.92 10.73 13.31
CA PRO A 7 -18.63 11.48 14.54
C PRO A 7 -19.67 11.35 15.66
N GLN A 8 -20.86 10.85 15.35
CA GLN A 8 -21.96 10.60 16.27
C GLN A 8 -21.85 9.24 16.96
N GLU A 9 -21.03 8.34 16.43
CA GLU A 9 -20.90 6.96 16.90
C GLU A 9 -19.72 6.83 17.84
N SER A 10 -19.98 6.29 19.04
CA SER A 10 -18.93 5.96 19.99
C SER A 10 -18.23 4.66 19.57
N LEU A 11 -16.90 4.64 19.65
CA LEU A 11 -16.14 3.42 19.43
C LEU A 11 -16.29 2.47 20.62
N LEU A 12 -16.47 1.19 20.33
CA LEU A 12 -16.63 0.13 21.31
C LEU A 12 -15.31 -0.63 21.46
N ILE A 13 -14.87 -0.88 22.68
CA ILE A 13 -13.65 -1.65 22.95
C ILE A 13 -13.86 -3.10 22.48
N GLY A 14 -12.87 -3.63 21.78
CA GLY A 14 -12.84 -5.01 21.33
C GLY A 14 -11.44 -5.39 20.85
N GLU A 15 -11.40 -6.34 19.94
CA GLU A 15 -10.19 -6.77 19.25
C GLU A 15 -10.39 -6.60 17.75
N LEU A 16 -9.31 -6.33 17.03
CA LEU A 16 -9.30 -6.29 15.57
C LEU A 16 -8.95 -7.68 15.01
N VAL A 17 -7.93 -8.29 15.59
CA VAL A 17 -7.50 -9.68 15.38
C VAL A 17 -7.00 -10.23 16.70
N ASP A 18 -6.81 -11.55 16.79
CA ASP A 18 -6.32 -12.22 17.99
C ASP A 18 -5.05 -11.53 18.53
N GLY A 19 -5.15 -11.06 19.78
CA GLY A 19 -4.04 -10.39 20.48
C GLY A 19 -3.83 -8.92 20.11
N LEU A 20 -4.62 -8.34 19.20
CA LEU A 20 -4.60 -6.91 18.89
C LEU A 20 -5.89 -6.21 19.34
N LYS A 21 -5.78 -5.46 20.44
CA LYS A 21 -6.88 -4.64 20.95
C LYS A 21 -7.16 -3.46 20.04
N ALA A 22 -8.44 -3.14 19.90
CA ALA A 22 -8.91 -2.01 19.10
C ALA A 22 -10.21 -1.42 19.66
N SER A 23 -10.57 -0.25 19.16
CA SER A 23 -11.87 0.37 19.40
C SER A 23 -12.63 0.46 18.06
N ASN A 24 -13.73 -0.28 17.95
CA ASN A 24 -14.42 -0.57 16.70
C ASN A 24 -15.69 0.28 16.58
N CYS A 25 -15.97 0.80 15.39
CA CYS A 25 -17.21 1.51 15.11
C CYS A 25 -18.35 0.51 14.79
N PRO A 26 -19.49 0.57 15.49
CA PRO A 26 -20.61 -0.34 15.24
C PRO A 26 -21.29 -0.13 13.87
N THR A 27 -21.11 1.04 13.26
CA THR A 27 -21.81 1.43 12.03
C THR A 27 -21.01 1.14 10.76
N CYS A 28 -19.69 1.35 10.79
CA CYS A 28 -18.84 1.16 9.61
C CYS A 28 -17.77 0.09 9.76
N SER A 29 -17.71 -0.59 10.92
CA SER A 29 -16.72 -1.62 11.23
C SER A 29 -15.26 -1.16 11.10
N GLY A 30 -15.01 0.16 11.07
CA GLY A 30 -13.68 0.73 11.13
C GLY A 30 -13.11 0.66 12.56
N SER A 31 -11.80 0.54 12.66
CA SER A 31 -11.10 0.18 13.89
C SER A 31 -10.00 1.18 14.21
N TRP A 32 -10.03 1.70 15.44
CA TRP A 32 -8.96 2.50 16.00
C TRP A 32 -8.02 1.60 16.82
N ILE A 33 -6.73 1.64 16.50
CA ILE A 33 -5.69 0.88 17.18
C ILE A 33 -4.81 1.88 17.93
N ALA A 34 -4.74 1.74 19.26
CA ALA A 34 -3.87 2.57 20.07
C ALA A 34 -2.39 2.26 19.75
N PRO A 35 -1.48 3.25 19.85
CA PRO A 35 -0.07 3.04 19.53
C PRO A 35 0.58 1.98 20.43
N GLU A 36 0.20 1.89 21.71
CA GLU A 36 0.76 0.88 22.64
C GLU A 36 0.29 -0.54 22.30
N ASP A 37 -0.99 -0.69 21.92
CA ASP A 37 -1.56 -1.97 21.50
C ASP A 37 -0.93 -2.44 20.18
N TYR A 38 -0.77 -1.53 19.21
CA TYR A 38 -0.09 -1.83 17.95
C TYR A 38 1.37 -2.24 18.17
N GLN A 39 2.13 -1.50 18.97
CA GLN A 39 3.54 -1.82 19.24
C GLN A 39 3.71 -3.16 19.94
N SER A 40 2.85 -3.45 20.92
CA SER A 40 2.88 -4.72 21.66
C SER A 40 2.58 -5.90 20.73
N TRP A 41 1.58 -5.76 19.86
CA TRP A 41 1.27 -6.77 18.85
C TRP A 41 2.41 -6.89 17.83
N GLN A 42 2.88 -5.78 17.26
CA GLN A 42 3.95 -5.72 16.26
C GLN A 42 5.23 -6.45 16.72
N ALA A 43 5.60 -6.32 18.00
CA ALA A 43 6.76 -7.00 18.56
C ALA A 43 6.69 -8.53 18.51
N THR A 44 5.47 -9.10 18.39
CA THR A 44 5.26 -10.55 18.26
C THR A 44 5.17 -11.04 16.80
N GLN A 45 5.00 -10.12 15.85
CA GLN A 45 4.77 -10.42 14.44
C GLN A 45 5.99 -10.14 13.55
N THR A 46 6.86 -9.22 13.97
CA THR A 46 7.98 -8.76 13.15
C THR A 46 9.11 -9.79 13.09
N ASP A 47 9.62 -10.02 11.89
CA ASP A 47 10.81 -10.83 11.65
C ASP A 47 12.04 -9.89 11.66
N PRO A 48 12.98 -10.02 12.61
CA PRO A 48 14.17 -9.18 12.67
C PRO A 48 15.08 -9.27 11.43
N SER A 49 14.93 -10.32 10.62
CA SER A 49 15.73 -10.53 9.40
C SER A 49 15.14 -9.85 8.17
N LEU A 50 13.86 -9.46 8.20
CA LEU A 50 13.19 -8.86 7.05
C LEU A 50 13.69 -7.43 6.82
N ARG A 51 14.11 -7.14 5.58
CA ARG A 51 14.49 -5.78 5.19
C ARG A 51 13.28 -5.04 4.63
N ILE A 52 13.27 -3.73 4.79
CA ILE A 52 12.24 -2.86 4.18
C ILE A 52 12.18 -3.08 2.66
N ASP A 53 13.33 -3.33 2.02
CA ASP A 53 13.45 -3.61 0.59
C ASP A 53 12.66 -4.85 0.15
N ASP A 54 12.53 -5.84 1.04
CA ASP A 54 11.90 -7.13 0.78
C ASP A 54 10.37 -7.11 1.02
N LEU A 55 9.83 -6.01 1.52
CA LEU A 55 8.40 -5.86 1.74
C LEU A 55 7.63 -5.81 0.41
N THR A 56 6.51 -6.53 0.37
CA THR A 56 5.60 -6.58 -0.78
C THR A 56 5.10 -5.18 -1.13
N LEU A 57 5.37 -4.74 -2.36
CA LEU A 57 4.71 -3.55 -2.90
C LEU A 57 3.25 -3.90 -3.25
N PRO A 58 2.25 -3.17 -2.73
CA PRO A 58 0.82 -3.44 -2.99
C PRO A 58 0.40 -3.35 -4.46
N ILE A 59 1.26 -2.77 -5.29
CA ILE A 59 0.99 -2.51 -6.69
C ILE A 59 0.73 -3.81 -7.47
N ASN A 60 -0.27 -3.77 -8.35
CA ASN A 60 -0.67 -4.89 -9.21
C ASN A 60 -1.13 -6.15 -8.46
N GLN A 61 -1.38 -6.07 -7.16
CA GLN A 61 -1.91 -7.17 -6.38
C GLN A 61 -3.42 -7.29 -6.64
N ASP A 62 -3.86 -8.49 -7.05
CA ASP A 62 -5.27 -8.78 -7.31
C ASP A 62 -5.94 -9.31 -6.04
N ILE A 63 -6.31 -8.38 -5.15
CA ILE A 63 -7.04 -8.67 -3.92
C ILE A 63 -8.48 -8.20 -4.10
N ASP A 64 -9.44 -9.08 -3.82
CA ASP A 64 -10.86 -8.76 -3.85
C ASP A 64 -11.23 -7.91 -2.62
N TYR A 65 -11.19 -6.60 -2.79
CA TYR A 65 -11.45 -5.62 -1.75
C TYR A 65 -12.30 -4.46 -2.26
N GLN A 66 -13.22 -3.99 -1.42
CA GLN A 66 -14.02 -2.80 -1.69
C GLN A 66 -13.74 -1.73 -0.61
N PRO A 67 -13.13 -0.59 -0.97
CA PRO A 67 -12.90 0.50 -0.04
C PRO A 67 -14.18 0.99 0.64
N ALA A 68 -14.08 1.32 1.93
CA ALA A 68 -15.22 1.85 2.68
C ALA A 68 -15.75 3.16 2.07
N ARG A 69 -17.05 3.43 2.21
CA ARG A 69 -17.74 4.59 1.61
C ARG A 69 -17.06 5.94 1.88
N TYR A 70 -16.43 6.10 3.04
CA TYR A 70 -15.78 7.35 3.46
C TYR A 70 -14.25 7.25 3.56
N ASP A 71 -13.66 6.21 2.96
CA ASP A 71 -12.21 6.03 2.86
C ASP A 71 -11.53 7.28 2.25
N ASN A 72 -12.16 7.91 1.26
CA ASN A 72 -11.63 9.11 0.61
C ASN A 72 -11.63 10.38 1.50
N ARG A 73 -12.19 10.34 2.72
CA ARG A 73 -12.28 11.49 3.63
C ARG A 73 -11.35 11.32 4.81
N ALA A 74 -10.48 12.30 5.04
CA ALA A 74 -9.64 12.34 6.23
C ALA A 74 -10.48 12.51 7.51
N GLY A 75 -10.13 11.76 8.55
CA GLY A 75 -10.76 11.86 9.87
C GLY A 75 -9.91 12.61 10.90
N LEU A 76 -10.55 12.97 12.03
CA LEU A 76 -9.83 13.37 13.25
C LEU A 76 -9.48 12.12 14.07
N CYS A 77 -8.29 12.12 14.67
CA CYS A 77 -7.84 11.07 15.56
C CYS A 77 -8.81 10.92 16.76
N PRO A 78 -9.38 9.73 17.00
CA PRO A 78 -10.32 9.50 18.10
C PRO A 78 -9.73 9.74 19.50
N SER A 79 -8.40 9.65 19.61
CA SER A 79 -7.66 9.75 20.87
C SER A 79 -7.23 11.18 21.20
N CYS A 80 -6.67 11.92 20.23
CA CYS A 80 -6.09 13.25 20.49
C CYS A 80 -6.63 14.39 19.61
N GLY A 81 -7.55 14.11 18.67
CA GLY A 81 -8.21 15.12 17.85
C GLY A 81 -7.37 15.72 16.72
N PHE A 82 -6.10 15.32 16.53
CA PHE A 82 -5.31 15.73 15.37
C PHE A 82 -5.85 15.12 14.07
N TYR A 83 -5.71 15.83 12.95
CA TYR A 83 -5.98 15.25 11.63
C TYR A 83 -5.10 14.02 11.38
N LEU A 84 -5.73 12.95 10.92
CA LEU A 84 -5.02 11.74 10.50
C LEU A 84 -4.30 12.00 9.18
N VAL A 85 -3.03 11.63 9.10
CA VAL A 85 -2.28 11.60 7.84
C VAL A 85 -2.59 10.30 7.11
N ARG A 86 -2.47 10.33 5.79
CA ARG A 86 -2.96 9.26 4.90
C ARG A 86 -1.83 8.70 4.06
N SER A 87 -1.74 7.38 4.02
CA SER A 87 -0.91 6.64 3.07
C SER A 87 -1.82 5.99 2.05
N ARG A 88 -1.70 6.38 0.78
CA ARG A 88 -2.48 5.76 -0.29
C ARG A 88 -1.88 4.39 -0.63
N ILE A 89 -2.71 3.36 -0.64
CA ILE A 89 -2.37 2.00 -1.02
C ILE A 89 -3.08 1.70 -2.34
N ASN A 90 -2.32 1.50 -3.42
CA ASN A 90 -2.85 1.16 -4.73
C ASN A 90 -2.70 -0.34 -4.98
N LEU A 91 -3.82 -1.03 -5.19
CA LEU A 91 -3.89 -2.42 -5.65
C LEU A 91 -4.11 -2.44 -7.16
N GLN A 92 -4.30 -3.63 -7.75
CA GLN A 92 -4.57 -3.75 -9.19
C GLN A 92 -5.90 -3.06 -9.60
N LYS A 93 -6.98 -3.31 -8.85
CA LYS A 93 -8.34 -2.89 -9.22
C LYS A 93 -8.84 -1.67 -8.46
N VAL A 94 -8.35 -1.46 -7.24
CA VAL A 94 -8.84 -0.44 -6.31
C VAL A 94 -7.68 0.22 -5.56
N ALA A 95 -7.98 1.32 -4.87
CA ALA A 95 -7.05 1.95 -3.95
C ALA A 95 -7.80 2.42 -2.71
N PHE A 96 -7.10 2.44 -1.58
CA PHE A 96 -7.63 2.93 -0.29
C PHE A 96 -6.58 3.76 0.44
N PHE A 97 -6.94 4.33 1.59
CA PHE A 97 -6.09 5.25 2.33
C PHE A 97 -5.99 4.87 3.81
N LEU A 98 -4.92 4.16 4.14
CA LEU A 98 -4.58 3.87 5.52
C LEU A 98 -4.28 5.17 6.28
N GLU A 99 -4.83 5.30 7.48
CA GLU A 99 -4.77 6.52 8.27
C GLU A 99 -3.94 6.33 9.54
N ARG A 100 -3.07 7.31 9.85
CA ARG A 100 -2.26 7.30 11.07
C ARG A 100 -2.21 8.68 11.70
N CYS A 101 -2.26 8.73 13.03
CA CYS A 101 -2.13 9.99 13.73
C CYS A 101 -0.66 10.45 13.78
N PRO A 102 -0.32 11.66 13.30
CA PRO A 102 1.05 12.16 13.39
C PRO A 102 1.47 12.50 14.83
N ALA A 103 0.50 12.77 15.73
CA ALA A 103 0.75 13.13 17.12
C ALA A 103 0.89 11.89 18.02
N CYS A 104 -0.19 11.12 18.20
CA CYS A 104 -0.16 9.94 19.10
C CYS A 104 0.30 8.65 18.42
N LYS A 105 0.50 8.62 17.09
CA LYS A 105 0.97 7.43 16.33
C LYS A 105 -0.01 6.26 16.24
N GLY A 106 -1.21 6.37 16.81
CA GLY A 106 -2.29 5.40 16.62
C GLY A 106 -2.77 5.32 15.18
N VAL A 107 -3.40 4.20 14.84
CA VAL A 107 -3.77 3.83 13.47
C VAL A 107 -5.29 3.72 13.38
N TRP A 108 -5.85 4.24 12.30
CA TRP A 108 -7.24 3.98 11.93
C TRP A 108 -7.24 3.13 10.67
N CYS A 109 -7.94 2.00 10.75
CA CYS A 109 -8.22 1.14 9.61
C CYS A 109 -9.72 1.17 9.35
N ASP A 110 -10.13 1.58 8.15
CA ASP A 110 -11.50 1.35 7.70
C ASP A 110 -11.75 -0.16 7.53
N ALA A 111 -13.02 -0.54 7.41
CA ALA A 111 -13.42 -1.95 7.31
C ALA A 111 -12.66 -2.67 6.17
N GLY A 112 -12.10 -3.84 6.51
CA GLY A 112 -11.36 -4.71 5.59
C GLY A 112 -9.94 -4.25 5.24
N GLU A 113 -9.52 -3.03 5.58
CA GLU A 113 -8.15 -2.57 5.26
C GLU A 113 -7.08 -3.40 5.98
N TRP A 114 -7.36 -3.80 7.22
CA TRP A 114 -6.43 -4.63 8.00
C TRP A 114 -6.21 -6.01 7.37
N ASP A 115 -7.26 -6.60 6.81
CA ASP A 115 -7.20 -7.91 6.16
C ASP A 115 -6.33 -7.83 4.90
N VAL A 116 -6.52 -6.79 4.09
CA VAL A 116 -5.68 -6.51 2.92
C VAL A 116 -4.21 -6.32 3.32
N LEU A 117 -3.95 -5.52 4.35
CA LEU A 117 -2.58 -5.32 4.85
C LEU A 117 -1.96 -6.62 5.38
N SER A 118 -2.75 -7.50 5.98
CA SER A 118 -2.27 -8.78 6.49
C SER A 118 -1.96 -9.76 5.36
N GLU A 119 -2.80 -9.82 4.33
CA GLU A 119 -2.54 -10.62 3.12
C GLU A 119 -1.26 -10.17 2.39
N LEU A 120 -1.00 -8.86 2.36
CA LEU A 120 0.23 -8.30 1.79
C LEU A 120 1.47 -8.47 2.69
N GLY A 121 1.31 -8.95 3.92
CA GLY A 121 2.40 -9.01 4.91
C GLY A 121 2.86 -7.65 5.43
N LEU A 122 2.01 -6.61 5.32
CA LEU A 122 2.31 -5.22 5.66
C LEU A 122 1.71 -4.76 6.99
N SER A 123 0.80 -5.53 7.59
CA SER A 123 0.13 -5.17 8.86
C SER A 123 1.12 -4.96 10.01
N ALA A 124 2.22 -5.72 10.05
CA ALA A 124 3.31 -5.55 11.02
C ALA A 124 4.27 -4.39 10.69
N TYR A 125 4.11 -3.71 9.55
CA TYR A 125 5.03 -2.67 9.06
C TYR A 125 4.33 -1.34 8.75
N ILE A 126 3.16 -1.08 9.33
CA ILE A 126 2.36 0.13 9.09
C ILE A 126 3.17 1.42 9.20
N PRO A 127 4.05 1.64 10.22
CA PRO A 127 4.84 2.87 10.29
C PRO A 127 5.73 3.10 9.05
N VAL A 128 6.24 2.03 8.43
CA VAL A 128 7.09 2.10 7.23
C VAL A 128 6.30 2.65 6.05
N LEU A 129 5.01 2.30 5.94
CA LEU A 129 4.12 2.77 4.87
C LEU A 129 4.00 4.31 4.85
N PHE A 130 4.29 5.01 5.95
CA PHE A 130 4.23 6.47 6.04
C PHE A 130 5.59 7.16 5.84
N THR A 131 6.65 6.41 5.52
CA THR A 131 7.99 6.98 5.30
C THR A 131 8.16 7.50 3.87
N ASP A 132 8.96 8.55 3.68
CA ASP A 132 9.24 9.10 2.36
C ASP A 132 9.96 8.08 1.45
N GLU A 133 10.81 7.23 2.03
CA GLU A 133 11.52 6.16 1.33
C GLU A 133 10.52 5.15 0.72
N TRP A 134 9.61 4.61 1.53
CA TRP A 134 8.56 3.71 1.05
C TRP A 134 7.69 4.37 -0.01
N GLN A 135 7.21 5.58 0.27
CA GLN A 135 6.35 6.32 -0.65
C GLN A 135 7.05 6.62 -1.99
N SER A 136 8.36 6.85 -1.97
CA SER A 136 9.15 7.02 -3.20
C SER A 136 9.27 5.72 -3.99
N ARG A 137 9.54 4.60 -3.30
CA ARG A 137 9.62 3.28 -3.94
C ARG A 137 8.31 2.89 -4.63
N VAL A 138 7.17 3.07 -3.94
CA VAL A 138 5.84 2.82 -4.50
C VAL A 138 5.61 3.68 -5.75
N ARG A 139 5.94 4.98 -5.71
CA ARG A 139 5.79 5.87 -6.88
C ARG A 139 6.61 5.43 -8.10
N VAL A 140 7.84 4.95 -7.88
CA VAL A 140 8.70 4.45 -8.97
C VAL A 140 8.09 3.20 -9.58
N ALA A 141 7.73 2.21 -8.76
CA ALA A 141 7.09 0.98 -9.25
C ALA A 141 5.75 1.25 -9.97
N GLU A 142 4.98 2.24 -9.51
CA GLU A 142 3.74 2.70 -10.17
C GLU A 142 3.97 3.31 -11.55
N ALA A 143 5.06 4.07 -11.71
CA ALA A 143 5.42 4.62 -13.01
C ALA A 143 5.84 3.51 -13.97
N GLU A 144 6.69 2.59 -13.51
CA GLU A 144 7.18 1.44 -14.30
C GLU A 144 6.02 0.54 -14.76
N LEU A 145 5.11 0.17 -13.85
CA LEU A 145 3.95 -0.64 -14.23
C LEU A 145 3.07 0.07 -15.26
N ARG A 146 2.84 1.38 -15.08
CA ARG A 146 2.02 2.15 -16.03
C ARG A 146 2.65 2.18 -17.41
N GLU A 147 3.98 2.30 -17.49
CA GLU A 147 4.71 2.24 -18.74
C GLU A 147 4.58 0.86 -19.41
N GLN A 148 4.74 -0.22 -18.63
CA GLN A 148 4.57 -1.59 -19.13
C GLN A 148 3.15 -1.84 -19.64
N VAL A 149 2.12 -1.45 -18.88
CA VAL A 149 0.71 -1.60 -19.30
C VAL A 149 0.45 -0.81 -20.59
N ALA A 150 0.85 0.46 -20.65
CA ALA A 150 0.65 1.29 -21.85
C ALA A 150 1.40 0.73 -23.08
N THR A 151 2.56 0.09 -22.86
CA THR A 151 3.33 -0.58 -23.91
C THR A 151 2.61 -1.82 -24.41
N ALA A 152 2.08 -2.64 -23.49
CA ALA A 152 1.31 -3.84 -23.81
C ALA A 152 0.01 -3.52 -24.55
N GLU A 153 -0.70 -2.45 -24.16
CA GLU A 153 -1.90 -1.98 -24.86
C GLU A 153 -1.61 -1.54 -26.30
N LYS A 154 -0.45 -0.91 -26.56
CA LYS A 154 -0.10 -0.40 -27.89
C LYS A 154 0.45 -1.46 -28.83
N LEU A 155 1.29 -2.37 -28.31
CA LEU A 155 2.00 -3.35 -29.13
C LEU A 155 1.28 -4.71 -29.17
N GLY A 156 0.31 -4.93 -28.28
CA GLY A 156 -0.28 -6.23 -28.05
C GLY A 156 0.59 -7.11 -27.14
N PRO A 157 0.00 -8.12 -26.49
CA PRO A 157 0.67 -8.89 -25.43
C PRO A 157 1.90 -9.65 -25.92
N GLU A 158 1.84 -10.25 -27.12
CA GLU A 158 2.92 -11.05 -27.69
C GLU A 158 4.18 -10.22 -27.97
N ILE A 159 4.02 -9.03 -28.56
CA ILE A 159 5.16 -8.16 -28.88
C ILE A 159 5.71 -7.52 -27.61
N ALA A 160 4.83 -7.11 -26.69
CA ALA A 160 5.23 -6.49 -25.43
C ALA A 160 6.05 -7.45 -24.56
N GLU A 161 5.63 -8.72 -24.43
CA GLU A 161 6.40 -9.75 -23.72
C GLU A 161 7.82 -9.87 -24.28
N ARG A 162 7.95 -10.00 -25.60
CA ARG A 162 9.27 -10.07 -26.28
C ARG A 162 10.09 -8.80 -26.08
N LEU A 163 9.45 -7.64 -26.07
CA LEU A 163 10.13 -6.36 -25.85
C LEU A 163 10.68 -6.27 -24.42
N PHE A 164 9.91 -6.68 -23.41
CA PHE A 164 10.34 -6.65 -22.01
C PHE A 164 11.47 -7.66 -21.73
N GLU A 165 11.38 -8.87 -22.30
CA GLU A 165 12.47 -9.85 -22.28
C GLU A 165 13.75 -9.26 -22.88
N LEU A 166 13.64 -8.66 -24.07
CA LEU A 166 14.80 -8.07 -24.75
C LEU A 166 15.38 -6.88 -23.98
N ALA A 167 14.54 -6.00 -23.43
CA ALA A 167 14.97 -4.86 -22.63
C ALA A 167 15.80 -5.34 -21.43
N THR A 168 15.31 -6.35 -20.71
CA THR A 168 16.03 -6.96 -19.57
C THR A 168 17.38 -7.55 -19.98
N LEU A 169 17.43 -8.23 -21.14
CA LEU A 169 18.68 -8.80 -21.66
C LEU A 169 19.69 -7.71 -22.04
N LEU A 170 19.23 -6.62 -22.64
CA LEU A 170 20.09 -5.51 -23.04
C LEU A 170 20.61 -4.73 -21.83
N GLU A 171 19.78 -4.47 -20.82
CA GLU A 171 20.19 -3.78 -19.59
C GLU A 171 21.34 -4.49 -18.86
N ASN A 172 21.30 -5.83 -18.85
CA ASN A 172 22.30 -6.66 -18.17
C ASN A 172 23.54 -6.97 -19.05
N HIS A 173 23.57 -6.53 -20.30
CA HIS A 173 24.66 -6.82 -21.23
C HIS A 173 25.65 -5.64 -21.30
N PRO A 174 26.98 -5.87 -21.25
CA PRO A 174 27.99 -4.79 -21.28
C PRO A 174 27.92 -3.85 -22.49
N ASN A 175 27.36 -4.33 -23.61
CA ASN A 175 27.15 -3.56 -24.84
C ASN A 175 25.66 -3.47 -25.23
N GLY A 176 24.76 -3.39 -24.23
CA GLY A 176 23.31 -3.31 -24.47
C GLY A 176 22.88 -2.10 -25.28
N ASP A 177 23.55 -0.97 -25.08
CA ASP A 177 23.39 0.29 -25.82
C ASP A 177 23.55 0.11 -27.34
N PHE A 178 24.51 -0.71 -27.78
CA PHE A 178 24.69 -1.04 -29.20
C PHE A 178 23.48 -1.79 -29.77
N GLY A 179 22.87 -2.67 -28.97
CA GLY A 179 21.64 -3.38 -29.31
C GLY A 179 20.45 -2.45 -29.46
N VAL A 180 20.26 -1.52 -28.51
CA VAL A 180 19.21 -0.49 -28.58
C VAL A 180 19.39 0.37 -29.83
N ALA A 181 20.61 0.82 -30.13
CA ALA A 181 20.92 1.62 -31.31
C ALA A 181 20.65 0.86 -32.63
N TYR A 182 20.87 -0.46 -32.66
CA TYR A 182 20.51 -1.29 -33.82
C TYR A 182 18.99 -1.28 -34.07
N LEU A 183 18.19 -1.44 -33.01
CA LEU A 183 16.72 -1.40 -33.12
C LEU A 183 16.22 -0.04 -33.61
N MET A 184 16.71 1.06 -33.02
CA MET A 184 16.31 2.42 -33.44
C MET A 184 16.53 2.67 -34.93
N ARG A 185 17.71 2.29 -35.47
CA ARG A 185 18.03 2.43 -36.91
C ARG A 185 17.09 1.65 -37.85
N ARG A 186 16.32 0.68 -37.34
CA ARG A 186 15.33 -0.05 -38.15
C ARG A 186 14.04 0.74 -38.36
N PHE A 187 13.74 1.71 -37.50
CA PHE A 187 12.54 2.55 -37.56
C PHE A 187 12.78 3.92 -38.20
N GLU A 188 14.05 4.32 -38.40
CA GLU A 188 14.44 5.57 -39.09
C GLU A 188 14.50 5.45 -40.62
N LYS A 189 14.10 4.30 -41.19
CA LYS A 189 14.05 4.04 -42.64
C LYS A 189 12.64 4.24 -43.17
#